data_AF-A0A2N8MKX0-F1
#
_entry.id   AF-A0A2N8MKX0-F1
#
_cell.length_a   1.000
_cell.length_b   1.000
_cell.length_c   1.000
_cell.angle_alpha   90.00
_cell.angle_beta   90.00
_cell.angle_gamma   90.00
#
_symmetry.space_group_name_H-M   'P 1'
#
loop_
_entity.id
_entity.type
_entity.pdbx_description
1 polymer ?
#
loop_
_entity_poly.entity_id
_entity_poly.type
_entity_poly.pdbx_seq_one_letter_code
_entity_poly.pdbx_strand_id
1 'polypeptide(L)'
;MIATLTDRYVAAVLRHVSCRARPQLERELRAVITSEIDERIALGESTCEAEYSTLEDLGDPRLLATHYADRATVLISPETYPDYARALRWAVAVCPPVAYTAAALDRRGRGASASAALVEPLRLALTMAAYLAVAVTAWFVLVDRVRADRPDGGWTPDALLPASARTDHRQLIFLP
;
A
#
# COMPACT_ATOMS: atom_id res chain seq x y z
N MET A 1 -20.11 -23.13 -10.98
CA MET A 1 -19.57 -23.56 -9.68
C MET A 1 -19.72 -22.42 -8.70
N ILE A 2 -20.26 -22.68 -7.51
CA ILE A 2 -20.37 -21.68 -6.45
C ILE A 2 -18.95 -21.43 -5.94
N ALA A 3 -18.41 -20.22 -6.11
CA ALA A 3 -17.10 -19.88 -5.57
C ALA A 3 -17.17 -19.92 -4.03
N THR A 4 -16.27 -20.66 -3.39
CA THR A 4 -16.17 -20.76 -1.92
C THR A 4 -15.62 -19.47 -1.31
N LEU A 5 -15.67 -19.32 0.02
CA LEU A 5 -15.05 -18.16 0.67
C LEU A 5 -13.53 -18.20 0.46
N THR A 6 -12.93 -19.39 0.50
CA THR A 6 -11.52 -19.63 0.19
C THR A 6 -11.16 -19.13 -1.22
N ASP A 7 -11.94 -19.47 -2.25
CA ASP A 7 -11.68 -19.00 -3.62
C ASP A 7 -11.73 -17.47 -3.72
N ARG A 8 -12.65 -16.83 -2.99
CA ARG A 8 -12.76 -15.37 -2.95
C ARG A 8 -11.61 -14.72 -2.17
N TYR A 9 -11.17 -15.35 -1.08
CA TYR A 9 -10.03 -14.91 -0.29
C TYR A 9 -8.75 -14.97 -1.12
N VAL A 10 -8.46 -16.12 -1.74
CA VAL A 10 -7.30 -16.32 -2.62
C VAL A 10 -7.32 -15.33 -3.79
N ALA A 11 -8.47 -15.15 -4.44
CA ALA A 11 -8.62 -14.15 -5.50
C ALA A 11 -8.37 -12.72 -5.00
N ALA A 12 -8.77 -12.40 -3.77
CA ALA A 12 -8.52 -11.09 -3.16
C ALA A 12 -7.03 -10.85 -2.94
N VAL A 13 -6.30 -11.82 -2.38
CA VAL A 13 -4.84 -11.72 -2.18
C VAL A 13 -4.10 -11.59 -3.52
N LEU A 14 -4.41 -12.45 -4.50
CA LEU A 14 -3.72 -12.49 -5.79
C LEU A 14 -3.88 -11.22 -6.63
N ARG A 15 -4.95 -10.43 -6.42
CA ARG A 15 -5.13 -9.12 -7.08
C ARG A 15 -4.00 -8.15 -6.76
N HIS A 16 -3.39 -8.28 -5.59
CA HIS A 16 -2.35 -7.37 -5.09
C HIS A 16 -0.92 -7.91 -5.32
N VAL A 17 -0.77 -9.10 -5.92
CA VAL A 17 0.51 -9.79 -6.09
C VAL A 17 0.96 -9.75 -7.56
N SER A 18 2.27 -9.67 -7.78
CA SER A 18 2.87 -9.65 -9.12
C SER A 18 2.58 -10.94 -9.91
N CYS A 19 2.29 -10.82 -11.22
CA CYS A 19 1.86 -11.96 -12.06
C CYS A 19 2.82 -13.16 -12.05
N ARG A 20 4.12 -12.95 -11.81
CA ARG A 20 5.13 -14.01 -11.76
C ARG A 20 5.05 -14.86 -10.49
N ALA A 21 4.65 -14.26 -9.36
CA ALA A 21 4.54 -14.96 -8.07
C ALA A 21 3.14 -15.57 -7.83
N ARG A 22 2.11 -15.08 -8.55
CA ARG A 22 0.72 -15.55 -8.41
C ARG A 22 0.53 -17.07 -8.41
N PRO A 23 1.03 -17.86 -9.39
CA PRO A 23 0.72 -19.29 -9.44
C PRO A 23 1.39 -20.08 -8.31
N GLN A 24 2.53 -19.61 -7.79
CA GLN A 24 3.17 -20.24 -6.64
C GLN A 24 2.42 -19.91 -5.36
N LEU A 25 2.12 -18.62 -5.16
CA LEU A 25 1.41 -18.14 -3.99
C LEU A 25 -0.02 -18.71 -3.90
N GLU A 26 -0.71 -18.85 -5.03
CA GLU A 26 -2.05 -19.45 -5.07
C GLU A 26 -2.03 -20.88 -4.50
N ARG A 27 -1.05 -21.69 -4.92
CA ARG A 27 -0.91 -23.07 -4.45
C ARG A 27 -0.55 -23.13 -2.97
N GLU A 28 0.39 -22.30 -2.55
CA GLU A 28 0.84 -22.23 -1.16
C GLU A 28 -0.31 -21.80 -0.23
N LEU A 29 -0.97 -20.69 -0.55
CA LEU A 29 -2.07 -20.16 0.24
C LEU A 29 -3.25 -21.13 0.30
N ARG A 30 -3.61 -21.76 -0.82
CA ARG A 30 -4.67 -22.77 -0.84
C ARG A 30 -4.30 -24.00 0.00
N ALA A 31 -3.04 -24.44 -0.04
CA ALA A 31 -2.58 -25.57 0.77
C ALA A 31 -2.62 -25.28 2.28
N VAL A 32 -2.20 -24.07 2.69
CA VAL A 32 -2.27 -23.64 4.09
C VAL A 32 -3.72 -23.57 4.57
N ILE A 33 -4.60 -22.90 3.82
CA ILE A 33 -6.02 -22.76 4.18
C ILE A 33 -6.70 -24.12 4.28
N THR A 34 -6.49 -25.01 3.30
CA THR A 34 -7.07 -26.37 3.37
C THR A 34 -6.55 -27.13 4.58
N SER A 35 -5.26 -27.02 4.90
CA SER A 35 -4.67 -27.70 6.06
C SER A 35 -5.27 -27.20 7.39
N GLU A 36 -5.46 -25.89 7.56
CA GLU A 36 -6.05 -25.34 8.80
C GLU A 36 -7.55 -25.68 8.91
N ILE A 37 -8.29 -25.67 7.80
CA ILE A 37 -9.68 -26.14 7.77
C ILE A 37 -9.78 -27.62 8.17
N ASP A 38 -8.93 -28.47 7.59
CA ASP A 38 -8.94 -29.91 7.89
C ASP A 38 -8.62 -30.18 9.37
N GLU A 39 -7.69 -29.41 9.97
CA GLU A 39 -7.37 -29.50 11.39
C GLU A 39 -8.57 -29.12 12.28
N ARG A 40 -9.29 -28.05 11.95
CA ARG A 40 -10.49 -27.63 12.68
C ARG A 40 -11.66 -28.60 12.54
N ILE A 41 -11.84 -29.17 11.35
CA ILE A 41 -12.83 -30.24 11.13
C ILE A 41 -12.48 -31.45 12.00
N ALA A 42 -11.20 -31.80 12.12
CA ALA A 42 -10.75 -32.88 13.01
C ALA A 42 -10.99 -32.57 14.50
N LEU A 43 -11.01 -31.28 14.88
CA LEU A 43 -11.38 -30.80 16.21
C LEU A 43 -12.91 -30.75 16.45
N GLY A 44 -13.72 -31.04 15.41
CA GLY A 44 -15.17 -31.19 15.52
C GLY A 44 -15.97 -29.99 15.01
N GLU A 45 -15.34 -29.01 14.37
CA GLU A 45 -16.04 -27.88 13.75
C GLU A 45 -16.76 -28.30 12.46
N SER A 46 -17.87 -27.62 12.14
CA SER A 46 -18.52 -27.79 10.84
C SER A 46 -17.65 -27.20 9.72
N THR A 47 -17.75 -27.73 8.50
CA THR A 47 -16.95 -27.24 7.36
C THR A 47 -17.11 -25.74 7.11
N CYS A 48 -18.31 -25.18 7.34
CA CYS A 48 -18.56 -23.75 7.17
C CYS A 48 -17.94 -22.90 8.29
N GLU A 49 -18.00 -23.35 9.54
CA GLU A 49 -17.37 -22.64 10.67
C GLU A 49 -15.85 -22.73 10.61
N ALA A 50 -15.32 -23.90 10.24
CA ALA A 50 -13.89 -24.09 10.04
C ALA A 50 -13.35 -23.18 8.92
N GLU A 51 -14.06 -23.06 7.78
CA GLU A 51 -13.68 -22.12 6.72
C GLU A 51 -13.76 -20.67 7.20
N TYR A 52 -14.82 -20.30 7.93
CA TYR A 52 -14.98 -18.93 8.42
C TYR A 52 -13.90 -18.55 9.44
N SER A 53 -13.68 -19.37 10.46
CA SER A 53 -12.73 -19.09 11.54
C SER A 53 -11.27 -19.16 11.07
N THR A 54 -10.93 -20.09 10.17
CA THR A 54 -9.61 -20.09 9.52
C THR A 54 -9.38 -18.78 8.77
N LEU A 55 -10.35 -18.33 7.97
CA LEU A 55 -10.21 -17.07 7.28
C LEU A 55 -10.13 -15.90 8.27
N GLU A 56 -10.98 -15.85 9.30
CA GLU A 56 -10.96 -14.83 10.36
C GLU A 56 -9.59 -14.69 11.02
N ASP A 57 -8.93 -15.81 11.31
CA ASP A 57 -7.59 -15.84 11.91
C ASP A 57 -6.49 -15.42 10.92
N LEU A 58 -6.67 -15.69 9.62
CA LEU A 58 -5.77 -15.28 8.55
C LEU A 58 -5.75 -13.75 8.32
N GLY A 59 -6.78 -13.02 8.77
CA GLY A 59 -6.83 -11.56 8.73
C GLY A 59 -7.12 -10.95 7.34
N ASP A 60 -6.95 -9.63 7.20
CA ASP A 60 -7.29 -8.94 5.95
C ASP A 60 -6.42 -9.45 4.77
N PRO A 61 -7.01 -9.93 3.66
CA PRO A 61 -6.25 -10.39 2.50
C PRO A 61 -5.38 -9.30 1.86
N ARG A 62 -5.68 -8.02 2.09
CA ARG A 62 -4.85 -6.89 1.66
C ARG A 62 -3.58 -6.76 2.48
N LEU A 63 -3.67 -6.91 3.81
CA LEU A 63 -2.49 -6.96 4.66
C LEU A 63 -1.66 -8.21 4.39
N LEU A 64 -2.31 -9.37 4.25
CA LEU A 64 -1.60 -10.60 3.90
C LEU A 64 -0.84 -10.45 2.57
N ALA A 65 -1.45 -9.80 1.57
CA ALA A 65 -0.77 -9.50 0.31
C ALA A 65 0.44 -8.56 0.48
N THR A 66 0.40 -7.60 1.41
CA THR A 66 1.55 -6.72 1.68
C THR A 66 2.73 -7.50 2.28
N HIS A 67 2.49 -8.43 3.21
CA HIS A 67 3.54 -9.32 3.75
C HIS A 67 4.17 -10.22 2.68
N TYR A 68 3.39 -10.71 1.71
CA TYR A 68 3.94 -11.46 0.57
C TYR A 68 4.58 -10.58 -0.50
N ALA A 69 4.17 -9.32 -0.63
CA ALA A 69 4.83 -8.33 -1.47
C ALA A 69 6.20 -7.90 -0.91
N ASP A 70 6.36 -7.89 0.42
CA ASP A 70 7.58 -7.49 1.14
C ASP A 70 8.79 -8.40 0.87
N ARG A 71 8.56 -9.64 0.40
CA ARG A 71 9.65 -10.55 0.02
C ARG A 71 10.31 -10.16 -1.32
N ALA A 72 9.73 -9.20 -2.04
CA ALA A 72 10.42 -8.46 -3.08
C ALA A 72 10.82 -7.10 -2.49
N THR A 73 12.12 -6.91 -2.25
CA THR A 73 12.79 -5.68 -1.81
C THR A 73 12.28 -4.42 -2.52
N VAL A 74 11.20 -3.80 -2.05
CA VAL A 74 10.73 -2.51 -2.55
C VAL A 74 10.43 -1.61 -1.36
N LEU A 75 11.29 -0.60 -1.17
CA LEU A 75 11.29 0.36 -0.06
C LEU A 75 10.05 1.30 -0.04
N ILE A 76 9.12 1.14 -0.99
CA ILE A 76 7.94 1.99 -1.21
C ILE A 76 6.84 1.11 -1.80
N SER A 77 5.68 0.99 -1.14
CA SER A 77 4.57 0.18 -1.64
C SER A 77 4.18 0.60 -3.09
N PRO A 78 3.94 -0.33 -4.03
CA PRO A 78 3.70 -0.02 -5.45
C PRO A 78 2.55 0.95 -5.72
N GLU A 79 1.59 1.00 -4.79
CA GLU A 79 0.42 1.86 -4.82
C GLU A 79 0.72 3.34 -4.52
N THR A 80 1.71 3.63 -3.67
CA THR A 80 2.14 4.99 -3.32
C THR A 80 3.25 5.51 -4.22
N TYR A 81 3.95 4.64 -4.93
CA TYR A 81 5.03 4.99 -5.85
C TYR A 81 4.65 6.02 -6.95
N PRO A 82 3.53 5.90 -7.68
CA PRO A 82 3.17 6.88 -8.71
C PRO A 82 2.90 8.28 -8.15
N ASP A 83 2.31 8.36 -6.95
CA ASP A 83 2.07 9.63 -6.26
C ASP A 83 3.36 10.23 -5.70
N TYR A 84 4.25 9.39 -5.14
CA TYR A 84 5.61 9.80 -4.76
C TYR A 84 6.39 10.36 -5.93
N ALA A 85 6.45 9.62 -7.06
CA ALA A 85 7.18 10.04 -8.25
C ALA A 85 6.60 11.33 -8.84
N ARG A 86 5.28 11.51 -8.79
CA ARG A 86 4.61 12.75 -9.21
C ARG A 86 4.96 13.90 -8.27
N ALA A 87 4.84 13.72 -6.96
CA ALA A 87 5.14 14.74 -5.96
C ALA A 87 6.61 15.18 -6.04
N LEU A 88 7.54 14.22 -6.11
CA LEU A 88 8.96 14.50 -6.24
C LEU A 88 9.29 15.23 -7.54
N ARG A 89 8.75 14.77 -8.68
CA ARG A 89 8.94 15.45 -9.97
C ARG A 89 8.42 16.88 -9.94
N TRP A 90 7.22 17.10 -9.39
CA TRP A 90 6.65 18.45 -9.27
C TRP A 90 7.48 19.34 -8.35
N ALA A 91 7.87 18.84 -7.18
CA ALA A 91 8.69 19.59 -6.24
C ALA A 91 10.04 19.99 -6.84
N VAL A 92 10.74 19.06 -7.50
CA VAL A 92 12.04 19.31 -8.12
C VAL A 92 11.93 20.13 -9.41
N ALA A 93 10.81 20.05 -10.14
CA ALA A 93 10.61 20.85 -11.35
C ALA A 93 10.25 22.31 -11.05
N VAL A 94 9.54 22.59 -9.95
CA VAL A 94 9.03 23.94 -9.66
C VAL A 94 9.92 24.67 -8.65
N CYS A 95 10.27 24.04 -7.53
CA CYS A 95 10.89 24.75 -6.42
C CYS A 95 12.32 25.24 -6.73
N PRO A 96 13.25 24.43 -7.29
CA PRO A 96 14.60 24.89 -7.61
C PRO A 96 14.66 26.02 -8.65
N PRO A 97 13.91 25.99 -9.78
CA PRO A 97 13.91 27.11 -10.73
C PRO A 97 13.34 28.40 -10.14
N VAL A 98 12.30 28.32 -9.31
CA VAL A 98 11.74 29.49 -8.62
C VAL A 98 12.74 30.09 -7.63
N ALA A 99 13.38 29.24 -6.80
CA ALA A 99 14.41 29.69 -5.88
C ALA A 99 15.63 30.28 -6.60
N TYR A 100 16.04 29.66 -7.72
CA TYR A 100 17.12 30.15 -8.57
C TYR A 100 16.82 31.54 -9.13
N THR A 101 15.65 31.72 -9.75
CA THR A 101 15.25 32.99 -10.37
C THR A 101 15.10 34.10 -9.35
N ALA A 102 14.49 33.82 -8.19
CA ALA A 102 14.39 34.78 -7.09
C ALA A 102 15.77 35.22 -6.60
N ALA A 103 16.68 34.28 -6.34
CA ALA A 103 18.04 34.58 -5.88
C ALA A 103 18.87 35.30 -6.95
N ALA A 104 18.70 34.97 -8.24
CA ALA A 104 19.38 35.65 -9.34
C ALA A 104 18.94 37.11 -9.47
N LEU A 105 17.63 37.39 -9.41
CA LEU A 105 17.07 38.75 -9.45
C LEU A 105 17.54 39.60 -8.26
N ASP A 106 17.49 39.02 -7.07
CA ASP A 106 17.92 39.65 -5.83
C ASP A 106 19.42 40.02 -5.88
N ARG A 107 20.29 39.14 -6.37
CA ARG A 107 21.71 39.47 -6.55
C ARG A 107 21.94 40.53 -7.63
N ARG A 108 21.17 40.50 -8.71
CA ARG A 108 21.28 41.53 -9.76
C ARG A 108 20.89 42.91 -9.23
N GLY A 109 19.87 42.99 -8.38
CA GLY A 109 19.47 44.21 -7.68
C GLY A 109 20.55 44.76 -6.74
N ARG A 110 21.38 43.89 -6.15
CA ARG A 110 22.54 44.30 -5.32
C ARG A 110 23.80 44.68 -6.11
N GLY A 111 23.72 44.77 -7.44
CA GLY A 111 24.85 45.16 -8.29
C GLY A 111 25.90 44.07 -8.51
N ALA A 112 25.56 42.80 -8.26
CA ALA A 112 26.47 41.68 -8.55
C ALA A 112 26.82 41.62 -10.05
N SER A 113 28.03 41.14 -10.35
CA SER A 113 28.45 40.84 -11.71
C SER A 113 27.54 39.79 -12.34
N ALA A 114 27.42 39.81 -13.68
CA ALA A 114 26.52 38.90 -14.40
C ALA A 114 26.87 37.42 -14.14
N SER A 115 28.16 37.09 -14.04
CA SER A 115 28.62 35.74 -13.70
C SER A 115 28.26 35.33 -12.27
N ALA A 116 28.42 36.23 -11.29
CA ALA A 116 28.06 35.95 -9.89
C ALA A 116 26.54 35.72 -9.73
N ALA A 117 25.72 36.50 -10.43
CA ALA A 117 24.27 36.35 -10.43
C ALA A 117 23.78 35.03 -11.06
N LEU A 118 24.60 34.37 -11.90
CA LEU A 118 24.26 33.08 -12.50
C LEU A 118 24.78 31.88 -11.69
N VAL A 119 26.02 31.96 -11.21
CA VAL A 119 26.72 30.81 -10.60
C VAL A 119 26.33 30.60 -9.14
N GLU A 120 26.16 31.66 -8.36
CA GLU A 120 25.89 31.49 -6.92
C GLU A 120 24.48 30.95 -6.62
N PRO A 121 23.40 31.41 -7.28
CA PRO A 121 22.06 30.84 -7.09
C PRO A 121 21.97 29.37 -7.51
N LEU A 122 22.83 28.92 -8.43
CA LEU A 122 22.85 27.53 -8.88
C LEU A 122 23.16 26.57 -7.72
N ARG A 123 24.12 26.95 -6.85
CA ARG A 123 24.47 26.17 -5.65
C ARG A 123 23.28 26.05 -4.71
N LEU A 124 22.58 27.15 -4.46
CA LEU A 124 21.38 27.18 -3.62
C LEU A 124 20.29 26.26 -4.19
N ALA A 125 20.01 26.36 -5.48
CA ALA A 125 18.99 25.55 -6.14
C ALA A 125 19.31 24.05 -6.08
N LEU A 126 20.58 23.66 -6.30
CA LEU A 126 21.03 22.27 -6.19
C LEU A 126 20.89 21.74 -4.76
N THR A 127 21.33 22.49 -3.76
CA THR A 127 21.20 22.11 -2.35
C THR A 127 19.72 21.96 -1.95
N MET A 128 18.88 22.89 -2.38
CA MET A 128 17.43 22.83 -2.12
C MET A 128 16.77 21.64 -2.79
N ALA A 129 17.16 21.29 -4.03
CA ALA A 129 16.66 20.08 -4.70
C ALA A 129 17.01 18.81 -3.94
N ALA A 130 18.23 18.71 -3.40
CA ALA A 130 18.64 17.59 -2.56
C ALA A 130 17.82 17.50 -1.26
N TYR A 131 17.63 18.62 -0.56
CA TYR A 131 16.78 18.66 0.64
C TYR A 131 15.33 18.27 0.34
N LEU A 132 14.76 18.75 -0.78
CA LEU A 132 13.41 18.37 -1.22
C LEU A 132 13.31 16.88 -1.49
N ALA A 133 14.29 16.29 -2.16
CA ALA A 133 14.30 14.86 -2.42
C ALA A 133 14.27 14.04 -1.12
N VAL A 134 15.11 14.42 -0.16
CA VAL A 134 15.15 13.76 1.16
C VAL A 134 13.84 13.98 1.92
N ALA A 135 13.32 15.20 1.98
CA ALA A 135 12.10 15.53 2.71
C ALA A 135 10.86 14.84 2.13
N VAL A 136 10.70 14.83 0.81
CA VAL A 136 9.60 14.13 0.14
C VAL A 136 9.68 12.62 0.39
N THR A 137 10.88 12.05 0.30
CA THR A 137 11.10 10.63 0.61
C THR A 137 10.75 10.32 2.06
N ALA A 138 11.26 11.12 3.01
CA ALA A 138 10.99 10.95 4.43
C ALA A 138 9.50 11.08 4.76
N TRP A 139 8.80 12.04 4.14
CA TRP A 139 7.35 12.21 4.31
C TRP A 139 6.58 10.97 3.84
N PHE A 140 6.89 10.46 2.66
CA PHE A 140 6.22 9.25 2.14
C PHE A 140 6.53 8.03 3.00
N VAL A 141 7.78 7.85 3.44
CA VAL A 141 8.16 6.77 4.36
C VAL A 141 7.39 6.89 5.69
N LEU A 142 7.23 8.09 6.23
CA LEU A 142 6.49 8.32 7.47
C LEU A 142 5.00 8.01 7.29
N VAL A 143 4.39 8.48 6.19
CA VAL A 143 2.97 8.21 5.88
C VAL A 143 2.72 6.72 5.71
N ASP A 144 3.62 6.02 5.02
CA ASP A 144 3.55 4.58 4.81
C ASP A 144 3.65 3.82 6.13
N ARG A 145 4.62 4.18 6.98
CA ARG A 145 4.78 3.62 8.33
C ARG A 145 3.56 3.85 9.22
N VAL A 146 2.95 5.03 9.19
CA VAL A 146 1.74 5.35 9.98
C VAL A 146 0.50 4.63 9.43
N ARG A 147 0.46 4.31 8.14
CA ARG A 147 -0.63 3.51 7.56
C ARG A 147 -0.50 2.04 7.91
N ALA A 148 0.71 1.50 7.87
CA ALA A 148 1.00 0.12 8.27
C ALA A 148 0.71 -0.14 9.76
N ASP A 149 0.80 0.90 10.60
CA ASP A 149 0.58 0.81 12.05
C ASP A 149 -0.89 1.07 12.47
N ARG A 150 -1.81 1.23 11.51
CA ARG A 150 -3.24 1.29 11.84
C ARG A 150 -3.75 -0.14 12.03
N PRO A 151 -4.24 -0.53 13.22
CA PRO A 151 -4.97 -1.78 13.37
C PRO A 151 -6.22 -1.70 12.49
N ASP A 152 -6.35 -2.64 11.57
CA ASP A 152 -7.47 -2.74 10.67
C ASP A 152 -8.77 -2.68 11.46
N GLY A 153 -9.67 -1.78 11.08
CA GLY A 153 -11.00 -1.70 11.67
C GLY A 153 -11.81 -2.95 11.35
N GLY A 154 -11.74 -3.95 12.23
CA GLY A 154 -12.69 -5.08 12.30
C GLY A 154 -12.88 -5.84 11.00
N TRP A 155 -11.79 -6.33 10.39
CA TRP A 155 -11.90 -7.23 9.25
C TRP A 155 -12.70 -8.49 9.65
N THR A 156 -13.65 -8.89 8.80
CA THR A 156 -14.45 -10.11 8.95
C THR A 156 -14.60 -10.78 7.58
N PRO A 157 -14.63 -12.12 7.50
CA PRO A 157 -14.81 -12.85 6.24
C PRO A 157 -16.07 -12.44 5.44
N ASP A 158 -17.08 -11.85 6.10
CA ASP A 158 -18.28 -11.26 5.49
C ASP A 158 -17.99 -10.16 4.46
N ALA A 159 -16.84 -9.49 4.56
CA ALA A 159 -16.40 -8.52 3.56
C ALA A 159 -16.23 -9.15 2.17
N LEU A 160 -15.99 -10.47 2.10
CA LEU A 160 -15.80 -11.24 0.88
C LEU A 160 -17.11 -11.75 0.27
N LEU A 161 -18.24 -11.61 0.97
CA LEU A 161 -19.53 -12.03 0.44
C LEU A 161 -19.98 -11.13 -0.72
N PRO A 162 -20.57 -11.70 -1.79
CA PRO A 162 -21.21 -10.91 -2.85
C PRO A 162 -22.32 -10.04 -2.25
N ALA A 163 -22.55 -8.85 -2.83
CA ALA A 163 -23.50 -7.86 -2.31
C ALA A 163 -24.92 -8.42 -2.06
N SER A 164 -25.32 -9.47 -2.79
CA SER A 164 -26.58 -10.17 -2.60
C SER A 164 -26.67 -10.97 -1.28
N ALA A 165 -25.56 -11.53 -0.78
CA ALA A 165 -25.53 -12.34 0.44
C ALA A 165 -25.35 -11.51 1.72
N ARG A 166 -24.77 -10.31 1.62
CA ARG A 166 -24.58 -9.39 2.76
C ARG A 166 -25.89 -8.85 3.33
N THR A 167 -26.93 -8.80 2.50
CA THR A 167 -28.26 -8.29 2.89
C THR A 167 -29.01 -9.28 3.78
N ASP A 168 -28.77 -10.59 3.60
CA ASP A 168 -29.48 -11.68 4.27
C ASP A 168 -29.00 -11.86 5.74
N HIS A 169 -27.68 -11.82 5.95
CA HIS A 169 -27.09 -11.96 7.29
C HIS A 169 -27.48 -10.81 8.24
N ARG A 170 -27.71 -9.60 7.69
CA ARG A 170 -28.16 -8.44 8.46
C ARG A 170 -29.63 -8.53 8.89
N GLN A 171 -30.45 -9.31 8.19
CA GLN A 171 -31.85 -9.52 8.58
C GLN A 171 -32.01 -10.59 9.67
N LEU A 172 -31.10 -11.56 9.73
CA LEU A 172 -31.12 -12.60 10.78
C LEU A 172 -30.69 -12.08 12.16
N ILE A 173 -29.91 -11.00 12.24
CA ILE A 173 -29.50 -10.36 13.50
C ILE A 173 -30.60 -9.43 14.07
N PHE A 174 -31.59 -9.04 13.25
CA PHE A 174 -32.62 -8.06 13.61
C PHE A 174 -34.03 -8.66 13.76
N LEU A 175 -34.18 -9.98 13.82
CA LEU A 175 -35.45 -10.63 14.15
C LEU A 175 -35.51 -10.92 15.68
N PRO A 176 -36.40 -10.24 16.43
CA PRO A 176 -36.66 -10.52 17.84
C PRO A 176 -37.43 -11.83 18.08
#